data_AF-A0A7W0PYB3-F1
#
_entry.id   AF-A0A7W0PYB3-F1
#
_cell.length_a   1.000
_cell.length_b   1.000
_cell.length_c   1.000
_cell.angle_alpha   90.00
_cell.angle_beta   90.00
_cell.angle_gamma   90.00
#
_symmetry.space_group_name_H-M   'P 1'
#
loop_
_entity.id
_entity.type
_entity.pdbx_description
1 polymer ?
#
loop_
_entity_poly.entity_id
_entity_poly.type
_entity_poly.pdbx_seq_one_letter_code
_entity_poly.pdbx_strand_id
1 'polypeptide(L)'
;MRLSKRLSPATVLASIALFVALGGTSVAAVSALAPNSVGTAQLRNNAVVSTKVKNGSLRRVDFAANQLPAGLRGPAGPPGPTGATGPGARWALVNPTGSIVVQSGGITVAAKPGPGQYILNFGAVVAGKLIIVSSGRASDPDFRGVVSAGPCGGTTEGAVCSVGNDTNHVQVITNNGGETAREDHAFYVAVVG
;
A
#
# COMPACT_ATOMS: atom_id res chain seq x y z
N MET A 1 44.68 90.77 -45.22
CA MET A 1 45.67 89.80 -44.70
C MET A 1 45.15 88.37 -44.94
N ARG A 2 45.41 87.79 -46.12
CA ARG A 2 44.91 86.44 -46.46
C ARG A 2 45.92 85.40 -45.98
N LEU A 3 45.67 84.84 -44.80
CA LEU A 3 46.49 83.75 -44.24
C LEU A 3 46.11 82.42 -44.91
N SER A 4 46.54 82.24 -46.16
CA SER A 4 46.50 80.93 -46.80
C SER A 4 47.56 80.05 -46.14
N LYS A 5 47.21 79.42 -45.01
CA LYS A 5 48.03 78.36 -44.42
C LYS A 5 48.09 77.23 -45.45
N ARG A 6 49.16 77.21 -46.23
CA ARG A 6 49.50 76.05 -47.05
C ARG A 6 49.70 74.92 -46.06
N LEU A 7 48.71 74.03 -45.97
CA LEU A 7 48.87 72.75 -45.29
C LEU A 7 50.06 72.09 -45.97
N SER A 8 51.17 72.01 -45.23
CA SER A 8 52.36 71.35 -45.73
C SER A 8 51.97 69.90 -46.00
N PRO A 9 52.40 69.30 -47.12
CA PRO A 9 52.26 67.87 -47.35
C PRO A 9 52.70 67.04 -46.13
N ALA A 10 53.69 67.54 -45.39
CA ALA A 10 54.15 66.94 -44.14
C ALA A 10 53.08 66.88 -43.04
N THR A 11 52.27 67.94 -42.86
CA THR A 11 51.20 67.94 -41.84
C THR A 11 50.03 67.02 -42.20
N VAL A 12 49.72 66.88 -43.49
CA VAL A 12 48.69 65.94 -43.96
C VAL A 12 49.15 64.50 -43.75
N LEU A 13 50.40 64.20 -44.14
CA LEU A 13 51.00 62.89 -43.89
C LEU A 13 51.12 62.59 -42.39
N ALA A 14 51.51 63.57 -41.58
CA ALA A 14 51.58 63.40 -40.12
C ALA A 14 50.21 63.10 -39.51
N SER A 15 49.14 63.74 -40.01
CA SER A 15 47.77 63.51 -39.51
C SER A 15 47.25 62.12 -39.89
N ILE A 16 47.50 61.67 -41.12
CA ILE A 16 47.12 60.33 -41.58
C ILE A 16 47.94 59.26 -40.85
N ALA A 17 49.26 59.46 -40.73
CA ALA A 17 50.13 58.56 -40.00
C ALA A 17 49.71 58.45 -38.53
N LEU A 18 49.35 59.57 -37.89
CA LEU A 18 48.84 59.58 -36.52
C LEU A 18 47.49 58.85 -36.42
N PHE A 19 46.57 59.07 -37.36
CA PHE A 19 45.27 58.39 -37.38
C PHE A 19 45.44 56.85 -37.54
N VAL A 20 46.34 56.41 -38.42
CA VAL A 20 46.66 54.98 -38.61
C VAL A 20 47.37 54.41 -37.37
N ALA A 21 48.29 55.17 -36.76
CA ALA A 21 49.00 54.77 -35.56
C ALA A 21 48.07 54.59 -34.35
N LEU A 22 47.02 55.43 -34.20
CA LEU A 22 45.99 55.27 -33.16
C LEU A 22 44.92 54.23 -33.52
N GLY A 23 44.68 53.96 -34.82
CA GLY A 23 43.66 53.00 -35.26
C GLY A 23 43.98 51.54 -34.96
N GLY A 24 45.27 51.17 -34.93
CA GLY A 24 45.71 49.77 -34.82
C GLY A 24 45.37 49.08 -33.49
N THR A 25 45.22 49.82 -32.39
CA THR A 25 44.93 49.25 -31.06
C THR A 25 43.44 49.11 -30.75
N SER A 26 42.59 49.84 -31.49
CA SER A 26 41.15 49.94 -31.19
C SER A 26 40.36 48.72 -31.67
N VAL A 27 40.74 48.14 -32.81
CA VAL A 27 40.01 46.98 -33.40
C VAL A 27 40.25 45.70 -32.61
N ALA A 28 41.41 45.58 -31.96
CA ALA A 28 41.71 44.44 -31.13
C ALA A 28 40.85 44.41 -29.84
N ALA A 29 40.58 45.56 -29.22
CA ALA A 29 39.82 45.58 -27.97
C ALA A 29 38.35 45.12 -28.11
N VAL A 30 37.75 45.30 -29.30
CA VAL A 30 36.35 44.92 -29.58
C VAL A 30 36.20 43.60 -30.34
N SER A 31 37.24 43.13 -31.03
CA SER A 31 37.19 41.94 -31.90
C SER A 31 38.27 40.88 -31.63
N ALA A 32 39.25 41.11 -30.76
CA ALA A 32 40.44 40.24 -30.65
C ALA A 32 40.27 38.99 -29.81
N LEU A 33 39.11 38.76 -29.20
CA LEU A 33 38.92 37.51 -28.47
C LEU A 33 38.22 36.51 -29.37
N ALA A 34 39.03 35.63 -29.95
CA ALA A 34 38.54 34.42 -30.57
C ALA A 34 37.66 33.66 -29.54
N PRO A 35 36.60 32.97 -29.98
CA PRO A 35 35.76 32.17 -29.10
C PRO A 35 36.60 31.27 -28.19
N ASN A 36 36.22 31.15 -26.91
CA ASN A 36 36.93 30.34 -25.90
C ASN A 36 38.34 30.83 -25.50
N SER A 37 38.71 32.08 -25.80
CA SER A 37 40.04 32.64 -25.44
C SER A 37 40.07 33.37 -24.08
N VAL A 38 38.93 33.45 -23.38
CA VAL A 38 38.85 33.98 -22.01
C VAL A 38 38.85 32.82 -21.03
N GLY A 39 39.96 32.65 -20.33
CA GLY A 39 40.10 31.77 -19.17
C GLY A 39 39.88 32.50 -17.84
N THR A 40 40.08 31.77 -16.75
CA THR A 40 39.85 32.25 -15.38
C THR A 40 40.78 33.40 -14.98
N ALA A 41 42.03 33.40 -15.47
CA ALA A 41 43.01 34.44 -15.15
C ALA A 41 42.61 35.84 -15.68
N GLN A 42 41.79 35.91 -16.73
CA GLN A 42 41.28 37.18 -17.26
C GLN A 42 40.01 37.67 -16.54
N LEU A 43 39.36 36.82 -15.74
CA LEU A 43 38.14 37.16 -15.01
C LEU A 43 38.48 37.66 -13.61
N ARG A 44 38.13 38.92 -13.33
CA ARG A 44 38.19 39.48 -11.97
C ARG A 44 37.05 38.94 -11.10
N ASN A 45 37.23 38.99 -9.77
CA ASN A 45 36.15 38.64 -8.84
C ASN A 45 34.88 39.46 -9.12
N ASN A 46 33.73 38.79 -9.12
CA ASN A 46 32.42 39.37 -9.46
C ASN A 46 32.31 39.93 -10.89
N ALA A 47 33.20 39.54 -11.82
CA ALA A 47 33.09 39.95 -13.22
C ALA A 47 31.84 39.35 -13.91
N VAL A 48 31.44 38.14 -13.52
CA VAL A 48 30.23 37.47 -14.01
C VAL A 48 29.17 37.52 -12.91
N VAL A 49 28.11 38.29 -13.16
CA VAL A 49 26.96 38.46 -12.26
C VAL A 49 25.69 37.96 -12.95
N SER A 50 24.60 37.76 -12.20
CA SER A 50 23.38 37.15 -12.71
C SER A 50 22.80 37.82 -13.97
N THR A 51 22.89 39.15 -14.09
CA THR A 51 22.41 39.88 -15.27
C THR A 51 23.20 39.60 -16.55
N LYS A 52 24.41 39.04 -16.43
CA LYS A 52 25.27 38.63 -17.56
C LYS A 52 25.06 37.16 -17.96
N VAL A 53 24.25 36.41 -17.21
CA VAL A 53 23.95 35.01 -17.49
C VAL A 53 22.55 34.92 -18.10
N LYS A 54 22.43 34.25 -19.24
CA LYS A 54 21.13 34.06 -19.89
C LYS A 54 20.27 33.08 -19.08
N ASN A 55 19.00 33.43 -18.85
CA ASN A 55 18.08 32.54 -18.13
C ASN A 55 17.98 31.16 -18.83
N GLY A 56 18.10 30.10 -18.04
CA GLY A 56 18.05 28.71 -18.52
C GLY A 56 19.27 28.24 -19.31
N SER A 57 20.37 29.02 -19.36
CA SER A 57 21.59 28.59 -20.08
C SER A 57 22.48 27.64 -19.28
N LEU A 58 22.33 27.58 -17.95
CA LEU A 58 23.13 26.71 -17.08
C LEU A 58 22.54 25.31 -17.03
N ARG A 59 23.42 24.31 -17.09
CA ARG A 59 23.13 22.89 -16.96
C ARG A 59 23.52 22.40 -15.58
N ARG A 60 23.03 21.22 -15.18
CA ARG A 60 23.41 20.57 -13.91
C ARG A 60 24.92 20.44 -13.71
N VAL A 61 25.68 20.24 -14.80
CA VAL A 61 27.14 20.08 -14.79
C VAL A 61 27.89 21.38 -14.44
N ASP A 62 27.24 22.54 -14.56
CA ASP A 62 27.85 23.84 -14.24
C ASP A 62 27.82 24.14 -12.73
N PHE A 63 27.12 23.31 -11.95
CA PHE A 63 27.00 23.43 -10.50
C PHE A 63 27.82 22.33 -9.82
N ALA A 64 28.46 22.68 -8.70
CA ALA A 64 29.13 21.69 -7.86
C ALA A 64 28.10 20.71 -7.26
N ALA A 65 28.58 19.55 -6.82
CA ALA A 65 27.74 18.59 -6.11
C ALA A 65 27.02 19.26 -4.92
N ASN A 66 25.74 18.93 -4.72
CA ASN A 66 24.88 19.47 -3.66
C ASN A 66 24.53 20.98 -3.75
N GLN A 67 24.84 21.66 -4.86
CA GLN A 67 24.37 23.05 -5.06
C GLN A 67 22.93 23.16 -5.57
N LEU A 68 22.42 22.10 -6.20
CA LEU A 68 21.04 22.06 -6.68
C LEU A 68 20.15 21.38 -5.64
N PRO A 69 19.04 22.00 -5.22
CA PRO A 69 18.06 21.34 -4.37
C PRO A 69 17.55 20.06 -5.05
N ALA A 70 17.52 18.95 -4.30
CA ALA A 70 16.79 17.78 -4.74
C ALA A 70 15.31 18.14 -4.92
N GLY A 71 14.67 17.63 -5.97
CA GLY A 71 13.23 17.76 -6.12
C GLY A 71 12.52 17.18 -4.91
N LEU A 72 11.36 17.75 -4.54
CA LEU A 72 10.56 17.22 -3.46
C LEU A 72 10.22 15.75 -3.75
N ARG A 73 10.32 14.90 -2.73
CA ARG A 73 9.81 13.53 -2.81
C ARG A 73 8.32 13.62 -3.18
N GLY A 74 7.92 12.88 -4.21
CA GLY A 74 6.50 12.80 -4.59
C GLY A 74 5.63 12.31 -3.42
N PRO A 75 4.33 12.60 -3.44
CA PRO A 75 3.42 12.11 -2.41
C PRO A 75 3.46 10.58 -2.35
N ALA A 76 3.16 10.03 -1.17
CA ALA A 76 2.93 8.59 -1.05
C ALA A 76 1.81 8.17 -2.01
N GLY A 77 1.96 6.99 -2.63
CA GLY A 77 0.89 6.41 -3.43
C GLY A 77 -0.38 6.16 -2.60
N PRO A 78 -1.55 5.98 -3.25
CA PRO A 78 -2.76 5.60 -2.54
C PRO A 78 -2.56 4.25 -1.83
N PRO A 79 -3.29 4.00 -0.72
CA PRO A 79 -3.37 2.67 -0.13
C PRO A 79 -3.78 1.63 -1.17
N GLY A 80 -3.26 0.40 -1.04
CA GLY A 80 -3.71 -0.72 -1.86
C GLY A 80 -5.19 -1.08 -1.61
N PRO A 81 -5.82 -1.86 -2.51
CA PRO A 81 -7.18 -2.32 -2.32
C PRO A 81 -7.29 -3.17 -1.05
N THR A 82 -8.44 -3.11 -0.38
CA THR A 82 -8.77 -4.04 0.72
C THR A 82 -8.72 -5.48 0.18
N GLY A 83 -8.17 -6.41 0.98
CA GLY A 83 -8.17 -7.83 0.63
C GLY A 83 -9.58 -8.40 0.47
N ALA A 84 -9.72 -9.49 -0.27
CA ALA A 84 -11.00 -10.19 -0.39
C ALA A 84 -11.50 -10.64 0.99
N THR A 85 -12.81 -10.56 1.21
CA THR A 85 -13.44 -11.13 2.41
C THR A 85 -13.16 -12.62 2.46
N GLY A 86 -12.58 -13.11 3.56
CA GLY A 86 -12.37 -14.55 3.77
C GLY A 86 -13.69 -15.33 3.84
N PRO A 87 -13.65 -16.67 3.73
CA PRO A 87 -14.85 -17.48 3.90
C PRO A 87 -15.49 -17.19 5.27
N GLY A 88 -16.79 -16.87 5.27
CA GLY A 88 -17.54 -16.64 6.49
C GLY A 88 -17.71 -17.91 7.31
N ALA A 89 -18.18 -17.77 8.56
CA ALA A 89 -18.56 -18.89 9.39
C ALA A 89 -19.93 -18.64 10.02
N ARG A 90 -20.81 -19.65 9.98
CA ARG A 90 -22.03 -19.67 10.79
C ARG A 90 -21.74 -20.45 12.05
N TRP A 91 -22.05 -19.90 13.23
CA TRP A 91 -21.74 -20.53 14.51
C TRP A 91 -22.82 -20.30 15.55
N ALA A 92 -22.94 -21.23 16.50
CA ALA A 92 -23.84 -21.12 17.65
C ALA A 92 -23.19 -21.66 18.92
N LEU A 93 -23.52 -21.04 20.06
CA LEU A 93 -23.35 -21.57 21.40
C LEU A 93 -24.67 -22.16 21.87
N VAL A 94 -24.65 -23.43 22.28
CA VAL A 94 -25.82 -24.15 22.79
C VAL A 94 -25.55 -24.55 24.23
N ASN A 95 -26.57 -24.41 25.09
CA ASN A 95 -26.51 -24.87 26.49
C ASN A 95 -26.98 -26.34 26.62
N PRO A 96 -26.83 -27.00 27.79
CA PRO A 96 -27.24 -28.40 27.97
C PRO A 96 -28.73 -28.66 27.70
N THR A 97 -29.58 -27.65 27.89
CA THR A 97 -31.03 -27.78 27.61
C THR A 97 -31.34 -27.87 26.11
N GLY A 98 -30.37 -27.60 25.24
CA GLY A 98 -30.58 -27.51 23.79
C GLY A 98 -31.08 -26.14 23.34
N SER A 99 -30.94 -25.10 24.17
CA SER A 99 -31.27 -23.73 23.78
C SER A 99 -30.04 -23.03 23.21
N ILE A 100 -30.22 -22.29 22.12
CA ILE A 100 -29.17 -21.42 21.56
C ILE A 100 -29.01 -20.21 22.48
N VAL A 101 -27.82 -20.05 23.06
CA VAL A 101 -27.48 -18.93 23.94
C VAL A 101 -27.04 -17.71 23.12
N VAL A 102 -26.25 -17.93 22.09
CA VAL A 102 -25.82 -16.90 21.14
C VAL A 102 -25.46 -17.55 19.81
N GLN A 103 -25.63 -16.83 18.70
CA GLN A 103 -25.29 -17.33 17.37
C GLN A 103 -24.97 -16.20 16.38
N SER A 104 -24.36 -16.56 15.25
CA SER A 104 -24.13 -15.66 14.11
C SER A 104 -25.40 -15.35 13.29
N GLY A 105 -26.50 -16.08 13.52
CA GLY A 105 -27.80 -15.90 12.84
C GLY A 105 -28.18 -17.05 11.90
N GLY A 106 -29.49 -17.30 11.80
CA GLY A 106 -30.08 -18.30 10.88
C GLY A 106 -30.01 -19.76 11.34
N ILE A 107 -29.50 -20.03 12.55
CA ILE A 107 -29.38 -21.37 13.12
C ILE A 107 -30.56 -21.63 14.05
N THR A 108 -31.14 -22.83 13.96
CA THR A 108 -32.21 -23.29 14.86
C THR A 108 -31.89 -24.69 15.37
N VAL A 109 -32.40 -25.03 16.56
CA VAL A 109 -32.30 -26.40 17.08
C VAL A 109 -33.49 -27.18 16.55
N ALA A 110 -33.22 -28.15 15.68
CA ALA A 110 -34.23 -28.96 15.03
C ALA A 110 -34.74 -30.07 15.96
N ALA A 111 -33.84 -30.69 16.74
CA ALA A 111 -34.22 -31.71 17.71
C ALA A 111 -33.14 -31.92 18.79
N LYS A 112 -33.57 -32.46 19.93
CA LYS A 112 -32.71 -33.02 20.98
C LYS A 112 -33.17 -34.46 21.27
N PRO A 113 -32.77 -35.46 20.45
CA PRO A 113 -33.37 -36.81 20.47
C PRO A 113 -33.11 -37.61 21.75
N GLY A 114 -32.10 -37.23 22.52
CA GLY A 114 -31.73 -37.88 23.77
C GLY A 114 -30.63 -37.12 24.50
N PRO A 115 -30.14 -37.66 25.64
CA PRO A 115 -29.02 -37.10 26.37
C PRO A 115 -27.79 -36.98 25.47
N GLY A 116 -27.16 -35.80 25.50
CA GLY A 116 -25.96 -35.47 24.75
C GLY A 116 -26.13 -35.54 23.24
N GLN A 117 -27.35 -35.42 22.69
CA GLN A 117 -27.59 -35.42 21.25
C GLN A 117 -28.38 -34.20 20.82
N TYR A 118 -27.83 -33.43 19.90
CA TYR A 118 -28.42 -32.20 19.40
C TYR A 118 -28.38 -32.20 17.88
N ILE A 119 -29.46 -31.79 17.25
CA ILE A 119 -29.54 -31.62 15.80
C ILE A 119 -29.86 -30.16 15.54
N LEU A 120 -28.97 -29.47 14.83
CA LEU A 120 -29.11 -28.06 14.47
C LEU A 120 -29.35 -27.91 12.98
N ASN A 121 -30.29 -27.07 12.60
CA ASN A 121 -30.45 -26.61 11.23
C ASN A 121 -29.64 -25.33 11.04
N PHE A 122 -28.67 -25.35 10.13
CA PHE A 122 -27.83 -24.20 9.83
C PHE A 122 -28.42 -23.27 8.77
N GLY A 123 -29.59 -23.62 8.20
CA GLY A 123 -30.31 -22.84 7.20
C GLY A 123 -29.57 -22.71 5.87
N ALA A 124 -28.55 -23.54 5.63
CA ALA A 124 -27.75 -23.62 4.41
C ALA A 124 -27.01 -24.96 4.38
N VAL A 125 -26.54 -25.34 3.20
CA VAL A 125 -25.80 -26.58 3.00
C VAL A 125 -24.52 -26.58 3.82
N VAL A 126 -24.35 -27.63 4.63
CA VAL A 126 -23.18 -27.90 5.47
C VAL A 126 -22.33 -29.06 4.94
N ALA A 127 -22.86 -29.87 4.01
CA ALA A 127 -22.09 -30.92 3.35
C ALA A 127 -20.90 -30.32 2.56
N GLY A 128 -19.75 -30.99 2.62
CA GLY A 128 -18.49 -30.51 2.05
C GLY A 128 -17.85 -29.33 2.77
N LYS A 129 -18.40 -28.87 3.90
CA LYS A 129 -17.86 -27.75 4.69
C LYS A 129 -17.14 -28.23 5.94
N LEU A 130 -16.22 -27.41 6.43
CA LEU A 130 -15.54 -27.67 7.70
C LEU A 130 -16.51 -27.42 8.85
N ILE A 131 -16.78 -28.46 9.62
CA ILE A 131 -17.56 -28.40 10.86
C ILE A 131 -16.59 -28.50 12.04
N ILE A 132 -16.57 -27.46 12.86
CA ILE A 132 -15.76 -27.41 14.09
C ILE A 132 -16.71 -27.40 15.27
N VAL A 133 -16.38 -28.19 16.29
CA VAL A 133 -17.11 -28.20 17.55
C VAL A 133 -16.14 -28.13 18.71
N SER A 134 -16.52 -27.41 19.76
CA SER A 134 -15.76 -27.34 21.01
C SER A 134 -16.71 -27.34 22.20
N SER A 135 -16.19 -27.72 23.37
CA SER A 135 -16.95 -27.64 24.60
C SER A 135 -17.23 -26.17 24.96
N GLY A 136 -18.44 -25.90 25.43
CA GLY A 136 -18.91 -24.60 25.88
C GLY A 136 -19.13 -24.59 27.38
N ARG A 137 -19.21 -23.42 28.00
CA ARG A 137 -19.51 -23.25 29.44
C ARG A 137 -20.88 -22.66 29.73
N ALA A 138 -21.77 -22.67 28.74
CA ALA A 138 -23.04 -21.96 28.79
C ALA A 138 -24.00 -22.58 29.81
N SER A 139 -24.00 -22.06 31.03
CA SER A 139 -24.78 -22.55 32.17
C SER A 139 -24.58 -24.05 32.45
N ASP A 140 -23.32 -24.50 32.32
CA ASP A 140 -22.95 -25.89 32.47
C ASP A 140 -21.70 -25.97 33.37
N PRO A 141 -21.84 -26.34 34.64
CA PRO A 141 -20.73 -26.40 35.60
C PRO A 141 -19.95 -27.72 35.53
N ASP A 142 -20.46 -28.73 34.83
CA ASP A 142 -20.02 -30.12 34.96
C ASP A 142 -18.78 -30.44 34.11
N PHE A 143 -18.10 -31.54 34.46
CA PHE A 143 -16.94 -32.02 33.74
C PHE A 143 -17.37 -32.73 32.44
N ARG A 144 -16.76 -32.37 31.31
CA ARG A 144 -17.22 -32.73 29.97
C ARG A 144 -16.26 -33.69 29.29
N GLY A 145 -16.83 -34.57 28.50
CA GLY A 145 -16.10 -35.43 27.59
C GLY A 145 -15.84 -34.79 26.23
N VAL A 146 -15.48 -35.64 25.27
CA VAL A 146 -15.30 -35.34 23.86
C VAL A 146 -16.64 -34.88 23.32
N VAL A 147 -16.55 -33.82 22.53
CA VAL A 147 -17.64 -33.35 21.70
C VAL A 147 -17.29 -33.64 20.24
N SER A 148 -18.27 -34.17 19.51
CA SER A 148 -18.13 -34.49 18.09
C SER A 148 -19.32 -33.90 17.34
N ALA A 149 -19.06 -33.49 16.11
CA ALA A 149 -20.09 -32.95 15.24
C ALA A 149 -19.87 -33.40 13.80
N GLY A 150 -20.96 -33.58 13.07
CA GLY A 150 -20.94 -33.96 11.67
C GLY A 150 -22.24 -33.60 10.99
N PRO A 151 -22.27 -33.53 9.65
CA PRO A 151 -23.49 -33.26 8.92
C PRO A 151 -24.48 -34.42 9.12
N CYS A 152 -25.76 -34.11 9.01
CA CYS A 152 -26.80 -35.11 8.84
C CYS A 152 -26.87 -35.57 7.36
N GLY A 153 -27.81 -36.44 7.04
CA GLY A 153 -28.12 -36.84 5.66
C GLY A 153 -27.69 -38.25 5.28
N GLY A 154 -27.06 -38.99 6.21
CA GLY A 154 -26.64 -40.39 5.96
C GLY A 154 -25.66 -40.54 4.80
N THR A 155 -24.90 -39.48 4.49
CA THR A 155 -23.85 -39.50 3.48
C THR A 155 -22.56 -40.11 4.05
N THR A 156 -21.51 -40.26 3.25
CA THR A 156 -20.19 -40.69 3.73
C THR A 156 -19.55 -39.70 4.70
N GLU A 157 -19.99 -38.44 4.70
CA GLU A 157 -19.47 -37.37 5.56
C GLU A 157 -20.21 -37.28 6.90
N GLY A 158 -21.39 -37.90 7.02
CA GLY A 158 -22.38 -37.55 8.04
C GLY A 158 -23.13 -38.72 8.66
N ALA A 159 -23.84 -38.44 9.75
CA ALA A 159 -24.65 -39.41 10.47
C ALA A 159 -26.09 -39.47 9.90
N VAL A 160 -26.80 -40.56 10.23
CA VAL A 160 -28.24 -40.64 10.03
C VAL A 160 -28.93 -39.99 11.23
N CYS A 161 -29.61 -38.87 10.99
CA CYS A 161 -30.31 -38.09 12.00
C CYS A 161 -31.78 -38.50 12.08
N SER A 162 -32.37 -38.45 13.28
CA SER A 162 -33.79 -38.77 13.49
C SER A 162 -34.75 -37.68 12.98
N VAL A 163 -34.26 -36.45 12.87
CA VAL A 163 -34.96 -35.28 12.33
C VAL A 163 -33.98 -34.53 11.43
N GLY A 164 -34.46 -33.92 10.35
CA GLY A 164 -33.60 -33.11 9.47
C GLY A 164 -32.45 -33.93 8.89
N ASN A 165 -32.72 -35.16 8.44
CA ASN A 165 -31.70 -36.02 7.82
C ASN A 165 -31.37 -35.55 6.39
N ASP A 166 -30.83 -34.35 6.27
CA ASP A 166 -30.47 -33.68 5.02
C ASP A 166 -29.13 -32.93 5.17
N THR A 167 -28.72 -32.26 4.09
CA THR A 167 -27.41 -31.58 3.99
C THR A 167 -27.36 -30.20 4.66
N ASN A 168 -28.43 -29.74 5.32
CA ASN A 168 -28.47 -28.46 6.02
C ASN A 168 -28.38 -28.61 7.55
N HIS A 169 -28.41 -29.84 8.05
CA HIS A 169 -28.40 -30.12 9.47
C HIS A 169 -27.05 -30.67 9.93
N VAL A 170 -26.70 -30.39 11.18
CA VAL A 170 -25.52 -30.89 11.87
C VAL A 170 -25.98 -31.59 13.13
N GLN A 171 -25.49 -32.81 13.35
CA GLN A 171 -25.61 -33.50 14.63
C GLN A 171 -24.40 -33.17 15.48
N VAL A 172 -24.65 -32.85 16.75
CA VAL A 172 -23.62 -32.71 17.78
C VAL A 172 -23.88 -33.74 18.87
N ILE A 173 -22.82 -34.45 19.25
CA ILE A 173 -22.81 -35.41 20.34
C ILE A 173 -21.87 -34.92 21.44
N THR A 174 -22.38 -34.86 22.67
CA THR A 174 -21.60 -34.58 23.87
C THR A 174 -21.62 -35.79 24.80
N ASN A 175 -20.47 -36.07 25.41
CA ASN A 175 -20.29 -37.17 26.34
C ASN A 175 -19.98 -36.65 27.75
N ASN A 176 -20.24 -37.48 28.74
CA ASN A 176 -19.76 -37.26 30.10
C ASN A 176 -18.22 -37.28 30.13
N GLY A 177 -17.61 -36.68 31.15
CA GLY A 177 -16.15 -36.59 31.21
C GLY A 177 -15.38 -37.91 31.34
N GLY A 178 -16.07 -39.03 31.53
CA GLY A 178 -15.49 -40.38 31.47
C GLY A 178 -15.59 -41.06 30.10
N GLU A 179 -16.23 -40.43 29.10
CA GLU A 179 -16.58 -41.03 27.80
C GLU A 179 -17.40 -42.34 27.89
N THR A 180 -18.10 -42.57 29.00
CA THR A 180 -18.85 -43.81 29.23
C THR A 180 -20.32 -43.69 28.80
N ALA A 181 -20.85 -42.48 28.68
CA ALA A 181 -22.21 -42.23 28.26
C ALA A 181 -22.35 -40.85 27.58
N ARG A 182 -23.39 -40.71 26.75
CA ARG A 182 -23.81 -39.41 26.23
C ARG A 182 -24.49 -38.63 27.35
N GLU A 183 -24.11 -37.38 27.52
CA GLU A 183 -24.62 -36.50 28.57
C GLU A 183 -24.78 -35.08 28.03
N ASP A 184 -25.79 -34.37 28.51
CA ASP A 184 -26.10 -33.02 28.06
C ASP A 184 -25.03 -32.03 28.54
N HIS A 185 -24.25 -31.49 27.60
CA HIS A 185 -23.30 -30.43 27.89
C HIS A 185 -23.42 -29.30 26.88
N ALA A 186 -22.96 -28.11 27.28
CA ALA A 186 -22.84 -26.95 26.43
C ALA A 186 -21.71 -27.13 25.41
N PHE A 187 -21.91 -26.58 24.21
CA PHE A 187 -20.93 -26.64 23.12
C PHE A 187 -21.04 -25.41 22.20
N TYR A 188 -19.91 -25.07 21.57
CA TYR A 188 -19.90 -24.25 20.37
C TYR A 188 -19.85 -25.16 19.15
N VAL A 189 -20.59 -24.80 18.10
CA VAL A 189 -20.48 -25.44 16.79
C VAL A 189 -20.40 -24.37 15.71
N ALA A 190 -19.53 -24.58 14.72
CA ALA A 190 -19.34 -23.68 13.60
C ALA A 190 -19.22 -24.44 12.28
N VAL A 191 -19.81 -23.90 11.23
CA VAL A 191 -19.66 -24.33 9.85
C VAL A 191 -18.93 -23.22 9.10
N VAL A 192 -17.77 -23.54 8.54
CA VAL A 192 -16.92 -22.59 7.81
C VAL A 192 -17.08 -22.79 6.31
N GLY A 193 -17.31 -21.70 5.58
CA GLY A 193 -17.42 -21.67 4.11
C GLY A 193 -18.79 -21.29 3.57
#